data_AF-A0AA39TVL4-F1
#
_entry.id   AF-A0AA39TVL4-F1
#
_cell.length_a   1.000
_cell.length_b   1.000
_cell.length_c   1.000
_cell.angle_alpha   90.00
_cell.angle_beta   90.00
_cell.angle_gamma   90.00
#
_symmetry.space_group_name_H-M   'P 1'
#
loop_
_entity.id
_entity.type
_entity.pdbx_description
1 polymer ?
#
loop_
_entity_poly.entity_id
_entity_poly.type
_entity_poly.pdbx_seq_one_letter_code
_entity_poly.pdbx_strand_id
1 'polypeptide(L)' 'EEVQARVEAMFRCSPCLWQIEVARSVLAGKDIITVAPTGAGKSLTYWIPLAFTDKGIVMVVLPLEILHNMPEVKDLH' A
#
# COMPACT_ATOMS: atom_id res chain seq x y z
N GLU A 1 4.12 -0.22 -15.19
CA GLU A 1 3.49 -1.37 -15.86
C GLU A 1 3.52 -2.62 -14.98
N GLU A 2 4.66 -3.29 -14.77
CA GLU A 2 4.70 -4.52 -13.93
C GLU A 2 4.19 -4.29 -12.50
N VAL A 3 4.61 -3.20 -11.85
CA VAL A 3 4.14 -2.86 -10.50
C VAL A 3 2.63 -2.63 -10.46
N GLN A 4 2.08 -1.97 -11.48
CA GLN A 4 0.64 -1.69 -11.55
C GLN A 4 -0.15 -2.97 -11.75
N ALA A 5 0.27 -3.84 -12.68
CA ALA A 5 -0.39 -5.11 -12.94
C ALA A 5 -0.42 -6.01 -11.70
N ARG A 6 0.69 -6.06 -10.94
CA ARG A 6 0.77 -6.88 -9.73
C ARG A 6 -0.06 -6.31 -8.57
N VAL A 7 -0.08 -4.99 -8.41
CA VAL A 7 -0.93 -4.31 -7.41
C VAL A 7 -2.40 -4.44 -7.78
N GLU A 8 -2.75 -4.33 -9.06
CA GLU A 8 -4.12 -4.49 -9.54
C GLU A 8 -4.61 -5.94 -9.36
N ALA A 9 -3.76 -6.93 -9.65
CA ALA A 9 -4.09 -8.34 -9.42
C ALA A 9 -4.31 -8.66 -7.93
N MET A 10 -3.57 -8.03 -7.01
CA MET A 10 -3.64 -8.33 -5.58
C MET A 10 -4.69 -7.50 -4.84
N PHE A 11 -4.81 -6.21 -5.17
CA PHE A 11 -5.62 -5.24 -4.41
C PHE A 11 -6.82 -4.70 -5.19
N ARG A 12 -7.01 -5.11 -6.45
CA ARG A 12 -8.11 -4.66 -7.32
C ARG A 12 -8.17 -3.13 -7.50
N CYS A 13 -7.02 -2.47 -7.40
CA CYS A 13 -6.85 -1.04 -7.63
C CYS A 13 -5.54 -0.75 -8.36
N SER A 14 -5.53 0.27 -9.22
CA SER A 14 -4.30 0.70 -9.91
C SER A 14 -3.60 1.82 -9.12
N PRO A 15 -2.33 1.66 -8.73
CA PRO A 15 -1.60 2.70 -8.01
C PRO A 15 -1.18 3.82 -8.96
N CYS A 16 -1.22 5.06 -8.45
CA CYS A 16 -0.68 6.21 -9.18
C CYS A 16 0.85 6.32 -9.01
N LEU A 17 1.47 7.19 -9.81
CA LEU A 17 2.93 7.28 -9.92
C LEU A 17 3.63 7.53 -8.58
N TRP A 18 3.09 8.42 -7.74
CA TRP A 18 3.73 8.73 -6.45
C TRP A 18 3.62 7.56 -5.46
N GLN A 19 2.53 6.78 -5.50
CA GLN A 19 2.40 5.59 -4.65
C GLN A 19 3.41 4.51 -5.05
N ILE A 20 3.68 4.36 -6.35
CA ILE A 20 4.72 3.48 -6.89
C ILE A 20 6.11 3.92 -6.42
N GLU A 21 6.39 5.23 -6.43
CA GLU A 21 7.68 5.77 -6.01
C GLU A 21 7.95 5.57 -4.51
N VAL A 22 6.92 5.76 -3.69
CA VAL A 22 6.95 5.46 -2.25
C VAL A 22 7.26 3.97 -2.04
N ALA A 23 6.52 3.07 -2.71
CA ALA A 23 6.74 1.64 -2.58
C ALA A 23 8.14 1.19 -3.02
N ARG A 24 8.66 1.76 -4.12
CA ARG A 24 10.04 1.50 -4.58
C ARG A 24 11.07 1.93 -3.54
N SER A 25 10.88 3.08 -2.91
CA SER A 25 11.78 3.56 -1.86
C SER A 25 11.77 2.64 -0.64
N VAL A 26 10.59 2.17 -0.22
CA VAL A 26 10.46 1.17 0.86
C VAL A 26 11.15 -0.15 0.51
N LEU A 27 10.92 -0.68 -0.70
CA LEU A 27 11.53 -1.93 -1.18
C LEU A 27 13.06 -1.81 -1.33
N ALA A 28 13.57 -0.61 -1.56
CA ALA A 28 15.01 -0.32 -1.55
C ALA A 28 15.59 -0.16 -0.14
N GLY A 29 14.80 -0.37 0.93
CA GLY A 29 15.24 -0.27 2.32
C GLY A 29 15.47 1.17 2.79
N LYS A 30 14.83 2.17 2.15
CA LYS A 30 14.97 3.57 2.53
C LYS A 30 13.91 4.00 3.54
N ASP A 31 14.33 4.79 4.52
CA ASP A 31 13.41 5.54 5.39
C ASP A 31 12.82 6.73 4.62
N ILE A 32 11.49 6.87 4.66
CA ILE A 32 10.77 7.88 3.89
C ILE A 32 9.66 8.54 4.71
N ILE A 33 9.41 9.82 4.42
CA ILE A 33 8.25 10.57 4.92
C ILE A 33 7.37 10.91 3.72
N THR A 34 6.14 10.41 3.74
CA THR A 34 5.15 10.70 2.70
C THR A 34 4.12 11.68 3.24
N VAL A 35 3.95 12.81 2.55
CA VAL A 35 2.92 13.81 2.85
C VAL A 35 1.89 13.82 1.73
N ALA A 36 0.65 13.50 2.07
CA ALA A 36 -0.47 13.50 1.14
C ALA A 36 -1.77 13.85 1.89
N PRO A 37 -2.74 14.51 1.23
CA PRO A 37 -4.00 14.87 1.88
C PRO A 37 -4.84 13.62 2.21
N THR A 38 -5.80 13.78 3.12
CA THR A 38 -6.79 12.75 3.43
C THR A 38 -7.58 12.39 2.16
N GLY A 39 -7.87 11.10 1.97
CA GLY A 39 -8.55 10.59 0.78
C GLY A 39 -7.62 10.35 -0.43
N ALA A 40 -6.36 10.82 -0.40
CA ALA A 40 -5.42 10.61 -1.52
C ALA A 40 -4.95 9.15 -1.69
N GLY A 41 -5.37 8.23 -0.82
CA GLY A 41 -4.99 6.81 -0.93
C GLY A 41 -3.59 6.49 -0.40
N LYS A 42 -3.03 7.29 0.52
CA LYS A 42 -1.74 6.98 1.19
C LYS A 42 -1.72 5.63 1.91
N SER A 43 -2.88 5.07 2.29
CA SER A 43 -2.93 3.74 2.90
C SER A 43 -2.44 2.65 1.95
N LEU A 44 -2.69 2.79 0.64
CA LEU A 44 -2.24 1.81 -0.35
C LEU A 44 -0.71 1.64 -0.36
N THR A 45 0.05 2.70 -0.03
CA THR A 45 1.51 2.62 0.00
C THR A 45 2.05 1.72 1.10
N TYR A 46 1.26 1.42 2.13
CA TYR A 46 1.64 0.43 3.16
C TYR A 46 1.54 -1.00 2.63
N TRP A 47 0.60 -1.25 1.72
CA TRP A 47 0.28 -2.60 1.22
C TRP A 47 1.07 -2.98 -0.03
N ILE A 48 1.36 -2.03 -0.93
CA ILE A 48 2.11 -2.31 -2.17
C ILE A 48 3.40 -3.10 -1.91
N PRO A 49 4.25 -2.80 -0.90
CA PRO A 49 5.47 -3.58 -0.65
C PRO A 49 5.23 -5.08 -0.39
N LEU A 50 4.08 -5.46 0.20
CA LEU A 50 3.73 -6.87 0.43
C LEU A 50 3.55 -7.64 -0.88
N ALA A 51 3.09 -6.97 -1.95
CA ALA A 51 2.91 -7.61 -3.24
C ALA A 51 4.23 -8.07 -3.89
N PHE A 52 5.36 -7.52 -3.46
CA PHE A 52 6.70 -7.79 -4.01
C PHE A 52 7.62 -8.49 -3.00
N THR A 53 7.11 -8.90 -1.85
CA THR A 53 7.88 -9.54 -0.79
C THR A 53 7.39 -10.97 -0.59
N ASP A 54 8.15 -11.97 -1.05
CA ASP A 54 7.75 -13.38 -0.93
C ASP A 54 7.77 -13.89 0.53
N LYS A 55 8.63 -13.30 1.37
CA LYS A 55 8.74 -13.56 2.81
C LYS A 55 9.05 -12.27 3.56
N GLY A 56 8.07 -11.74 4.28
CA GLY A 56 8.22 -10.51 5.05
C GLY A 56 6.94 -10.13 5.77
N ILE A 57 7.06 -9.23 6.75
CA ILE A 57 5.94 -8.72 7.53
C ILE A 57 5.99 -7.20 7.43
N VAL A 58 4.84 -6.57 7.14
CA VAL A 58 4.66 -5.12 7.27
C VAL A 58 3.86 -4.85 8.54
N MET A 59 4.43 -4.04 9.44
CA MET A 59 3.76 -3.59 10.65
C MET A 59 3.29 -2.14 10.46
N VAL A 60 1.97 -1.93 10.42
CA VAL A 60 1.37 -0.61 10.30
C VAL A 60 0.90 -0.16 11.69
N VAL A 61 1.53 0.88 12.24
CA VAL A 61 1.14 1.46 13.53
C VAL A 61 0.30 2.71 13.27
N LEU A 62 -0.99 2.64 13.64
CA LEU A 62 -1.92 3.75 13.47
C LEU A 62 -2.40 4.24 14.84
N PRO A 63 -2.48 5.57 15.06
CA PRO A 63 -2.94 6.12 16.32
C PRO A 63 -4.47 6.03 16.53
N LEU A 64 -5.25 5.64 15.51
CA LEU A 64 -6.72 5.57 15.53
C LEU A 64 -7.22 4.27 14.89
N GLU A 65 -8.23 3.63 15.51
CA GLU A 65 -8.90 2.40 15.03
C GLU A 65 -9.72 2.58 13.73
N ILE A 66 -9.87 3.81 13.22
CA ILE A 66 -10.80 4.18 12.14
C ILE A 66 -10.53 3.43 10.81
N LEU A 67 -9.37 2.80 10.63
CA LEU A 67 -9.12 1.98 9.43
C LEU A 67 -10.02 0.73 9.35
N HIS A 68 -10.57 0.22 10.46
CA HIS A 68 -11.38 -1.01 10.46
C HIS A 68 -12.70 -0.92 9.66
N ASN A 69 -13.22 0.30 9.41
CA ASN A 69 -14.52 0.50 8.75
C ASN A 69 -14.41 0.93 7.27
N MET A 70 -13.24 0.80 6.63
CA MET A 70 -13.19 0.86 5.17
C MET A 70 -13.86 -0.40 4.58
N PRO A 71 -14.79 -0.27 3.61
CA PRO A 71 -15.43 -1.41 2.96
C PRO A 71 -14.46 -2.04 1.94
N GLU A 72 -13.33 -2.54 2.41
CA GLU A 72 -12.37 -3.27 1.61
C GLU A 72 -12.02 -4.52 2.42
N VAL A 73 -11.94 -5.68 1.77
CA VAL A 73 -11.66 -7.00 2.34
C VAL A 73 -12.80 -7.77 3.04
N LYS A 74 -14.07 -7.57 2.67
CA LYS A 74 -15.15 -8.54 3.01
C LYS A 74 -15.41 -9.64 1.96
N ASP A 75 -14.83 -9.51 0.76
CA ASP A 75 -15.05 -10.45 -0.35
C ASP A 75 -13.84 -11.34 -0.65
N LEU A 76 -13.00 -11.61 0.36
CA LEU A 76 -11.95 -12.62 0.26
C LEU A 76 -12.38 -13.90 0.99
N HIS A 77 -13.39 -14.57 0.40
CA HIS A 77 -13.69 -15.99 0.58
C HIS A 77 -13.73 -16.64 -0.81
#